data_AF-A0A2E5CEU5-F1
#
_entry.id   AF-A0A2E5CEU5-F1
#
_cell.length_a   1.000
_cell.length_b   1.000
_cell.length_c   1.000
_cell.angle_alpha   90.00
_cell.angle_beta   90.00
_cell.angle_gamma   90.00
#
_symmetry.space_group_name_H-M   'P 1'
#
loop_
_entity.id
_entity.type
_entity.pdbx_description
1 polymer ?
#
loop_
_entity_poly.entity_id
_entity_poly.type
_entity_poly.pdbx_seq_one_letter_code
_entity_poly.pdbx_strand_id
1 'polypeptide(L)' 'MKRNNKLTWPELMTKKEQEAKTYTTSSSYYVGDYIKHQSFGVGYVQDSFSNKLDVLFEDKARTLVHMVMF' A
#
# COMPACT_ATOMS: atom_id res chain seq x y z
N MET A 1 15.39 22.94 11.84
CA MET A 1 15.66 21.61 11.24
C MET A 1 14.37 20.81 11.25
N LYS A 2 13.70 20.63 10.10
CA LYS A 2 12.50 19.80 10.00
C LYS A 2 12.95 18.35 9.98
N ARG A 3 12.65 17.62 11.06
CA ARG A 3 13.00 16.23 11.27
C ARG A 3 12.23 15.41 10.23
N ASN A 4 12.94 14.85 9.25
CA ASN A 4 12.37 13.87 8.32
C ASN A 4 11.95 12.65 9.15
N ASN A 5 10.67 12.61 9.55
CA ASN A 5 10.08 11.43 10.16
C ASN A 5 10.03 10.34 9.08
N LYS A 6 11.08 9.52 9.03
CA LYS A 6 11.00 8.20 8.43
C LYS A 6 10.05 7.39 9.31
N LEU A 7 8.76 7.46 9.00
CA LEU A 7 7.71 6.63 9.58
C LEU A 7 8.19 5.18 9.50
N THR A 8 8.42 4.57 10.66
CA THR A 8 8.87 3.19 10.72
C THR A 8 7.68 2.27 10.53
N TRP A 9 7.89 1.12 9.88
CA TRP A 9 6.86 0.09 9.64
C TRP A 9 5.97 -0.22 10.88
N PRO A 10 6.51 -0.30 12.12
CA PRO A 10 5.71 -0.55 13.32
C PRO A 10 4.74 0.59 13.66
N GLU A 11 5.13 1.84 13.41
CA GLU A 11 4.31 3.03 13.69
C GLU A 11 3.16 3.18 12.68
N LEU A 12 3.32 2.65 11.47
CA LEU A 12 2.30 2.67 10.41
C LEU A 12 1.20 1.62 10.61
N MET A 13 1.51 0.48 11.24
CA MET A 13 0.59 -0.67 11.31
C MET A 13 -0.35 -0.69 12.52
N THR A 14 0.00 -0.04 13.63
CA THR A 14 -0.78 -0.14 14.89
C THR A 14 -2.20 0.44 14.81
N LYS A 15 -2.54 1.22 13.76
CA LYS A 15 -3.86 1.87 13.62
C LYS A 15 -4.65 1.53 12.36
N LYS A 16 -4.13 0.74 11.42
CA LYS A 16 -4.61 0.84 10.02
C LYS A 16 -5.04 -0.45 9.32
N GLU A 17 -5.15 -1.58 10.03
CA GLU A 17 -5.85 -2.75 9.48
C GLU A 17 -7.33 -2.47 9.18
N GLN A 18 -7.98 -1.57 9.94
CA GLN A 18 -9.37 -1.18 9.72
C GLN A 18 -9.56 -0.25 8.51
N GLU A 19 -8.55 0.52 8.12
CA GLU A 19 -8.60 1.43 6.96
C GLU A 19 -8.12 0.74 5.67
N ALA A 20 -7.56 -0.47 5.76
CA ALA A 20 -7.01 -1.17 4.61
C ALA A 20 -8.13 -1.64 3.66
N LYS A 21 -8.09 -1.18 2.41
CA LYS A 21 -9.03 -1.58 1.36
C LYS A 21 -8.69 -2.99 0.89
N THR A 22 -9.69 -3.85 0.70
CA THR A 22 -9.46 -5.15 0.06
C THR A 22 -8.87 -4.95 -1.34
N TYR A 23 -7.75 -5.59 -1.62
CA TYR A 23 -7.10 -5.51 -2.93
C TYR A 23 -7.92 -6.28 -3.98
N THR A 24 -8.22 -5.61 -5.10
CA THR A 24 -8.78 -6.21 -6.31
C THR A 24 -8.14 -5.56 -7.53
N THR A 25 -7.92 -6.31 -8.60
CA THR A 25 -7.36 -5.78 -9.85
C THR A 25 -8.28 -4.79 -10.56
N SER A 26 -9.58 -4.77 -10.22
CA SER A 26 -10.60 -3.89 -10.77
C SER A 26 -10.75 -2.55 -10.03
N SER A 27 -10.11 -2.40 -8.87
CA SER A 27 -10.14 -1.15 -8.11
C SER A 27 -8.90 -0.31 -8.41
N SER A 28 -9.02 1.00 -8.20
CA SER A 28 -7.92 1.95 -8.28
C SER A 28 -7.36 2.22 -6.88
N TYR A 29 -6.04 2.27 -6.74
CA TYR A 29 -5.36 2.62 -5.51
C TYR A 29 -4.32 3.71 -5.74
N TYR A 30 -3.99 4.44 -4.69
CA TYR A 30 -3.06 5.56 -4.77
C TYR A 30 -1.97 5.46 -3.70
N VAL A 31 -0.85 6.14 -3.95
CA VAL A 31 0.26 6.24 -2.98
C VAL A 31 -0.26 6.74 -1.64
N GLY A 32 0.07 6.02 -0.57
CA GLY A 32 -0.43 6.27 0.77
C GLY A 32 -1.60 5.39 1.21
N ASP A 33 -2.25 4.67 0.29
CA ASP A 33 -3.30 3.73 0.63
C ASP A 33 -2.74 2.46 1.29
N TYR A 34 -3.54 1.89 2.18
CA TYR A 34 -3.33 0.55 2.71
C TYR A 34 -4.24 -0.41 1.96
N ILE A 35 -3.66 -1.49 1.48
CA ILE A 35 -4.38 -2.54 0.77
C ILE A 35 -4.24 -3.86 1.49
N LYS A 36 -5.29 -4.67 1.50
CA LYS A 36 -5.29 -6.02 2.06
C LYS A 36 -5.34 -7.04 0.93
N HIS A 37 -4.22 -7.71 0.69
CA HIS A 37 -4.10 -8.79 -0.29
C HIS A 37 -4.37 -10.14 0.38
N GLN A 38 -5.15 -11.02 -0.26
CA GLN A 38 -5.55 -12.30 0.33
C GLN A 38 -4.36 -13.20 0.71
N SER A 39 -3.32 -13.25 -0.13
CA SER A 39 -2.13 -14.08 0.11
C SER A 39 -0.99 -13.38 0.86
N PHE A 40 -0.94 -12.05 0.87
CA PHE A 40 0.22 -11.29 1.36
C PHE A 40 -0.09 -10.44 2.60
N GLY A 41 -1.36 -10.34 2.99
CA GLY A 41 -1.77 -9.53 4.12
C GLY A 41 -1.89 -8.05 3.78
N VAL A 42 -1.69 -7.19 4.78
CA VAL A 42 -1.79 -5.74 4.63
C VAL A 42 -0.49 -5.18 4.07
N GLY A 43 -0.60 -4.41 3.00
CA GLY A 43 0.50 -3.72 2.35
C GLY A 43 0.22 -2.22 2.23
N TYR A 44 1.28 -1.44 2.18
CA TYR A 44 1.24 0.01 2.03
C TYR A 44 1.71 0.40 0.63
N VAL A 45 0.89 1.14 -0.12
CA VAL A 45 1.24 1.62 -1.45
C VAL A 45 2.28 2.72 -1.34
N GLN A 46 3.51 2.42 -1.74
CA GLN A 46 4.64 3.36 -1.75
C GLN A 46 4.73 4.16 -3.05
N ASP A 47 4.38 3.52 -4.17
CA ASP A 47 4.43 4.16 -5.48
C ASP A 47 3.30 3.61 -6.37
N SER A 48 2.89 4.41 -7.36
CA SER A 48 1.94 4.00 -8.39
C SER A 48 2.41 4.51 -9.76
N PHE A 49 2.51 3.60 -10.71
CA PHE A 49 2.97 3.92 -12.07
C PHE A 49 2.10 3.20 -13.10
N SER A 50 1.36 4.00 -13.86
CA SER A 50 0.37 3.50 -14.83
C SER A 50 -0.59 2.52 -14.14
N ASN A 51 -0.68 1.28 -14.63
CA ASN A 51 -1.52 0.22 -14.09
C ASN A 51 -0.86 -0.62 -13.00
N LYS A 52 0.28 -0.19 -12.46
CA LYS A 52 1.03 -0.92 -11.44
C LYS A 52 1.19 -0.09 -10.17
N LEU A 53 1.31 -0.80 -9.06
CA LEU A 53 1.50 -0.26 -7.72
C LEU A 53 2.67 -0.95 -7.08
N ASP A 54 3.62 -0.20 -6.52
CA ASP A 54 4.60 -0.77 -5.61
C ASP A 54 4.05 -0.72 -4.19
N VAL A 55 3.88 -1.91 -3.63
CA VAL A 55 3.26 -2.12 -2.33
C VAL A 55 4.27 -2.76 -1.41
N LEU A 56 4.60 -2.08 -0.32
CA LEU A 56 5.41 -2.64 0.74
C LEU A 56 4.54 -3.54 1.61
N PHE A 57 4.86 -4.84 1.65
CA PHE A 57 4.30 -5.78 2.61
C PHE A 57 5.30 -6.02 3.76
N GLU A 58 4.86 -6.74 4.79
CA GLU A 58 5.69 -7.07 5.96
C GLU A 58 6.95 -7.85 5.58
N ASP A 59 6.88 -8.70 4.55
CA ASP A 59 8.02 -9.47 4.06
C ASP A 59 8.94 -8.64 3.16
N LYS A 60 8.36 -8.05 2.10
CA LYS A 60 9.07 -7.33 1.05
C LYS A 60 8.13 -6.43 0.25
N ALA A 61 8.73 -5.53 -0.53
CA ALA A 61 7.99 -4.79 -1.55
C ALA A 61 7.62 -5.70 -2.73
N ARG A 62 6.40 -5.54 -3.23
CA ARG A 62 5.86 -6.28 -4.38
C ARG A 62 5.11 -5.33 -5.29
N THR A 63 5.28 -5.50 -6.59
CA THR A 63 4.50 -4.78 -7.59
C THR A 63 3.19 -5.50 -7.85
N LEU A 64 2.07 -4.80 -7.66
CA LEU A 64 0.73 -5.27 -7.96
C LEU A 64 0.15 -4.53 -9.16
N VAL A 65 -0.97 -5.04 -9.69
CA VAL A 65 -1.65 -4.46 -10.86
C VAL A 65 -3.02 -3.97 -10.41
N HIS A 66 -3.39 -2.76 -10.82
CA HIS A 66 -4.69 -2.18 -10.49
C HIS A 66 -5.38 -1.63 -11.73
N MET A 67 -6.65 -1.28 -11.58
CA MET A 67 -7.36 -0.58 -12.64
C MET A 67 -7.00 0.90 -12.57
N VAL A 68 -6.65 1.49 -13.72
CA VAL A 68 -6.49 2.94 -13.85
C VAL A 68 -7.77 3.48 -14.45
N MET A 69 -8.55 4.21 -13.66
CA MET A 69 -9.58 5.09 -14.23
C MET A 69 -8.87 6.37 -14.70
N PHE A 70 -8.90 6.59 -16.01
CA PHE A 70 -8.51 7.85 -16.66
C PHE A 70 -9.63 8.88 -16.57
#